data_AF-A0A1M6ETF2-F1
#
_entry.id   AF-A0A1M6ETF2-F1
#
_cell.length_a   1.000
_cell.length_b   1.000
_cell.length_c   1.000
_cell.angle_alpha   90.00
_cell.angle_beta   90.00
_cell.angle_gamma   90.00
#
_symmetry.space_group_name_H-M   'P 1'
#
loop_
_entity.id
_entity.type
_entity.pdbx_description
1 polymer ?
#
loop_
_entity_poly.entity_id
_entity_poly.type
_entity_poly.pdbx_seq_one_letter_code
_entity_poly.pdbx_strand_id
1 'polypeptide(L)'
;MWIAVDVDNTVANTNLELVRRFSVPLNKYPAPLPPGFFSTQEGLKLLQRAEPFPRAAETLKTLADLGYRIAYISSRPGDALFLTVRWLQKHGFPADQVLCGLDRQGKAEVATQELQAVAVFEDDPVLAAALLNKVPALWLKDWPYNRKLPAGKGARWNAERVIRFRAWSEVEKAVVTSNPDLAALIGKKGE
;
A
#
# COMPACT_ATOMS: atom_id res chain seq x y z
N MET A 1 8.50 -0.29 15.86
CA MET A 1 8.61 0.71 14.77
C MET A 1 7.37 0.62 13.89
N TRP A 2 6.93 1.72 13.28
CA TRP A 2 5.71 1.73 12.45
C TRP A 2 6.00 1.52 10.97
N ILE A 3 5.13 0.75 10.31
CA ILE A 3 5.02 0.66 8.86
C ILE A 3 3.66 1.22 8.48
N ALA A 4 3.64 2.21 7.59
CA ALA A 4 2.41 2.76 7.03
C ALA A 4 2.09 2.09 5.69
N VAL A 5 0.84 1.71 5.48
CA VAL A 5 0.41 0.93 4.31
C VAL A 5 -0.82 1.58 3.72
N ASP A 6 -0.73 2.00 2.46
CA ASP A 6 -1.92 2.36 1.71
C ASP A 6 -2.79 1.13 1.39
N VAL A 7 -4.10 1.33 1.23
CA VAL A 7 -5.05 0.25 1.02
C VAL A 7 -5.26 -0.04 -0.47
N ASP A 8 -5.77 0.93 -1.22
CA ASP A 8 -6.26 0.74 -2.58
C ASP A 8 -5.11 0.73 -3.58
N ASN A 9 -5.06 -0.29 -4.43
CA ASN A 9 -3.98 -0.53 -5.39
C ASN A 9 -2.60 -0.81 -4.77
N THR A 10 -2.51 -0.85 -3.44
CA THR A 10 -1.30 -1.25 -2.69
C THR A 10 -1.46 -2.66 -2.10
N VAL A 11 -2.49 -2.89 -1.27
CA VAL A 11 -2.86 -4.24 -0.77
C VAL A 11 -4.15 -4.78 -1.37
N ALA A 12 -5.12 -3.92 -1.70
CA ALA A 12 -6.37 -4.29 -2.36
C ALA A 12 -6.30 -3.97 -3.86
N ASN A 13 -6.71 -4.87 -4.75
CA ASN A 13 -6.64 -4.65 -6.20
C ASN A 13 -7.87 -3.91 -6.75
N THR A 14 -8.06 -2.68 -6.28
CA THR A 14 -9.21 -1.83 -6.62
C THR A 14 -9.26 -1.48 -8.11
N ASN A 15 -8.10 -1.31 -8.75
CA ASN A 15 -7.96 -1.09 -10.19
C ASN A 15 -8.50 -2.26 -11.02
N LEU A 16 -8.31 -3.51 -10.58
CA LEU A 16 -8.86 -4.66 -11.31
C LEU A 16 -10.39 -4.62 -11.33
N GLU A 17 -11.03 -4.24 -10.23
CA GLU A 17 -12.48 -4.07 -10.18
C GLU A 17 -12.94 -2.88 -11.04
N LEU A 18 -12.19 -1.78 -11.05
CA LEU A 18 -12.45 -0.63 -11.93
C LEU A 18 -12.36 -0.99 -13.42
N VAL A 19 -11.35 -1.77 -13.82
CA VAL A 19 -11.22 -2.28 -15.19
C VAL A 19 -12.41 -3.18 -15.56
N ARG A 20 -12.72 -4.16 -14.69
CA ARG A 20 -13.75 -5.17 -14.95
C ARG A 20 -15.15 -4.58 -15.06
N ARG A 21 -15.46 -3.57 -14.25
CA ARG A 21 -16.83 -3.05 -14.09
C ARG A 21 -17.08 -1.74 -14.83
N PHE A 22 -16.03 -0.92 -15.00
CA PHE A 22 -16.15 0.44 -15.53
C PHE A 22 -15.21 0.71 -16.72
N SER A 23 -14.45 -0.30 -17.16
CA SER A 23 -13.49 -0.16 -18.28
C SER A 23 -12.48 0.99 -18.09
N VAL A 24 -12.15 1.30 -16.83
CA VAL A 24 -11.17 2.32 -16.50
C VAL A 24 -9.77 1.83 -16.89
N PRO A 25 -8.99 2.59 -17.69
CA PRO A 25 -7.67 2.15 -18.11
C PRO A 25 -6.63 2.31 -16.99
N LEU A 26 -5.74 1.31 -16.85
CA LEU A 26 -4.68 1.26 -15.82
C LEU A 26 -3.57 2.30 -15.96
N ASN A 27 -3.59 3.12 -17.02
CA ASN A 27 -2.60 4.18 -17.25
C ASN A 27 -3.13 5.58 -16.94
N LYS A 28 -4.40 5.72 -16.53
CA LYS A 28 -4.99 6.99 -16.10
C LYS A 28 -5.03 7.05 -14.58
N TYR A 29 -4.43 8.10 -14.04
CA TYR A 29 -4.45 8.39 -12.62
C TYR A 29 -4.65 9.90 -12.39
N PRO A 30 -5.55 10.32 -11.48
CA PRO A 30 -6.51 9.47 -10.79
C PRO A 30 -7.47 8.78 -11.77
N ALA A 31 -8.14 7.71 -11.33
CA ALA A 31 -9.16 7.05 -12.13
C ALA A 31 -10.24 8.09 -12.54
N PRO A 32 -10.66 8.15 -13.82
CA PRO A 32 -11.60 9.15 -14.33
C PRO A 32 -13.04 8.82 -13.92
N LEU A 33 -13.30 8.85 -12.62
CA LEU A 33 -14.60 8.56 -12.00
C LEU A 33 -15.30 9.87 -11.61
N PRO A 34 -16.64 9.85 -11.50
CA PRO A 34 -17.38 10.99 -10.95
C PRO A 34 -16.87 11.40 -9.55
N PRO A 35 -16.85 12.69 -9.21
CA PRO A 35 -16.54 13.14 -7.86
C PRO A 35 -17.41 12.42 -6.81
N GLY A 36 -16.79 11.99 -5.71
CA GLY A 36 -17.51 11.28 -4.65
C GLY A 36 -17.92 9.84 -4.99
N PHE A 37 -17.47 9.27 -6.11
CA PHE A 37 -17.81 7.89 -6.50
C PHE A 37 -17.63 6.87 -5.37
N PHE A 38 -16.53 6.94 -4.62
CA PHE A 38 -16.24 6.02 -3.52
C PHE A 38 -17.13 6.19 -2.27
N SER A 39 -17.91 7.28 -2.18
CA SER A 39 -18.96 7.48 -1.16
C SER A 39 -20.32 6.97 -1.61
N THR A 40 -20.47 6.55 -2.87
CA THR A 40 -21.72 5.95 -3.37
C THR A 40 -21.81 4.48 -2.98
N GLN A 41 -23.02 3.92 -2.99
CA GLN A 41 -23.21 2.48 -2.75
C GLN A 41 -22.42 1.61 -3.72
N GLU A 42 -22.30 2.01 -5.00
CA GLU A 42 -21.54 1.26 -6.00
C GLU A 42 -20.03 1.33 -5.74
N GLY A 43 -19.53 2.51 -5.35
CA GLY A 43 -18.13 2.68 -4.94
C GLY A 43 -17.79 1.84 -3.71
N LEU A 44 -18.63 1.85 -2.68
CA LEU A 44 -18.43 1.03 -1.48
C LEU A 44 -18.47 -0.48 -1.79
N LYS A 45 -19.40 -0.92 -2.66
CA LYS A 45 -19.44 -2.32 -3.14
C LYS A 45 -18.18 -2.69 -3.91
N LEU A 46 -17.62 -1.77 -4.70
CA LEU A 46 -16.36 -1.98 -5.40
C LEU A 46 -15.22 -2.20 -4.40
N LEU A 47 -15.08 -1.32 -3.40
CA LEU A 47 -14.05 -1.44 -2.35
C LEU A 47 -14.15 -2.76 -1.57
N GLN A 48 -15.38 -3.24 -1.31
CA GLN A 48 -15.61 -4.52 -0.62
C GLN A 48 -15.24 -5.74 -1.47
N ARG A 49 -15.39 -5.65 -2.79
CA ARG A 49 -15.14 -6.74 -3.75
C ARG A 49 -13.70 -6.82 -4.21
N ALA A 50 -12.93 -5.76 -4.05
CA ALA A 50 -11.52 -5.76 -4.38
C ALA A 50 -10.82 -6.89 -3.61
N GLU A 51 -10.22 -7.83 -4.32
CA GLU A 51 -9.45 -8.90 -3.70
C GLU A 51 -8.05 -8.40 -3.33
N PRO A 52 -7.44 -8.93 -2.25
CA PRO A 52 -6.08 -8.58 -1.90
C PRO A 52 -5.10 -9.06 -2.98
N PHE A 53 -3.98 -8.36 -3.10
CA PHE A 53 -2.85 -8.91 -3.86
C PHE A 53 -2.33 -10.18 -3.18
N PRO A 54 -2.00 -11.24 -3.94
CA PRO A 54 -1.43 -12.46 -3.38
C PRO A 54 -0.20 -12.16 -2.54
N ARG A 55 -0.04 -12.85 -1.40
CA ARG A 55 1.05 -12.70 -0.41
C ARG A 55 1.05 -11.41 0.41
N ALA A 56 0.15 -10.46 0.14
CA ALA A 56 0.17 -9.16 0.85
C ALA A 56 -0.08 -9.32 2.35
N ALA A 57 -1.11 -10.08 2.73
CA ALA A 57 -1.46 -10.31 4.13
C ALA A 57 -0.36 -11.10 4.87
N GLU A 58 0.17 -12.15 4.24
CA GLU A 58 1.23 -13.00 4.80
C GLU A 58 2.54 -12.23 4.98
N THR A 59 2.90 -11.38 4.02
CA THR A 59 4.10 -10.54 4.10
C THR A 59 3.97 -9.52 5.24
N LEU A 60 2.83 -8.83 5.33
CA LEU A 60 2.58 -7.86 6.40
C LEU A 60 2.48 -8.55 7.76
N LYS A 61 1.94 -9.76 7.83
CA LYS A 61 1.95 -10.58 9.05
C LYS A 61 3.36 -10.95 9.47
N THR A 62 4.21 -11.36 8.52
CA THR A 62 5.63 -11.64 8.80
C THR A 62 6.33 -10.41 9.35
N LEU A 63 6.08 -9.23 8.80
CA LEU A 63 6.59 -7.97 9.34
C LEU A 63 6.05 -7.67 10.75
N ALA A 64 4.77 -7.94 11.01
CA ALA A 64 4.19 -7.80 12.34
C ALA A 64 4.84 -8.76 13.36
N ASP A 65 5.06 -10.02 12.98
CA ASP A 65 5.71 -11.05 13.80
C ASP A 65 7.18 -10.70 14.09
N LEU A 66 7.82 -9.89 13.24
CA LEU A 66 9.15 -9.30 13.47
C LEU A 66 9.13 -8.07 14.41
N GLY A 67 7.98 -7.68 14.94
CA GLY A 67 7.83 -6.57 15.90
C GLY A 67 7.57 -5.21 15.25
N TYR A 68 7.26 -5.15 13.96
CA TYR A 68 6.74 -3.92 13.34
C TYR A 68 5.25 -3.76 13.66
N ARG A 69 4.81 -2.52 13.85
CA ARG A 69 3.40 -2.16 13.99
C ARG A 69 2.86 -1.71 12.65
N ILE A 70 1.69 -2.19 12.26
CA ILE A 70 1.12 -1.96 10.93
C ILE A 70 -0.04 -0.97 11.01
N ALA A 71 0.11 0.20 10.38
CA ALA A 71 -0.94 1.20 10.25
C ALA A 71 -1.41 1.28 8.79
N TYR A 72 -2.73 1.18 8.56
CA TYR A 72 -3.31 1.47 7.26
C TYR A 72 -3.76 2.91 7.19
N ILE A 73 -3.26 3.66 6.20
CA ILE A 73 -3.62 5.05 5.95
C ILE A 73 -4.24 5.17 4.57
N SER A 74 -5.48 5.64 4.46
CA SER A 74 -6.24 5.56 3.22
C SER A 74 -7.00 6.84 2.90
N SER A 75 -7.06 7.17 1.61
CA SER A 75 -7.93 8.20 1.05
C SER A 75 -9.35 7.74 0.78
N ARG A 76 -9.71 6.51 1.17
CA ARG A 76 -11.12 6.11 1.23
C ARG A 76 -11.92 7.12 2.04
N PRO A 77 -13.19 7.38 1.69
CA PRO A 77 -14.08 8.18 2.52
C PRO A 77 -14.10 7.73 3.98
N GLY A 78 -14.25 8.68 4.92
CA GLY A 78 -14.21 8.36 6.36
C GLY A 78 -15.30 7.38 6.81
N ASP A 79 -16.47 7.42 6.17
CA ASP A 79 -17.59 6.48 6.39
C ASP A 79 -17.29 5.06 5.88
N ALA A 80 -16.26 4.88 5.05
CA ALA A 80 -15.76 3.57 4.63
C ALA A 80 -14.82 2.91 5.66
N LEU A 81 -14.55 3.54 6.82
CA LEU A 81 -13.65 3.00 7.84
C LEU A 81 -14.10 1.61 8.33
N PHE A 82 -15.37 1.47 8.71
CA PHE A 82 -15.90 0.19 9.19
C PHE A 82 -15.76 -0.91 8.13
N LEU A 83 -16.08 -0.59 6.87
CA LEU A 83 -15.94 -1.50 5.73
C LEU A 83 -14.48 -1.91 5.54
N THR A 84 -13.54 -0.97 5.64
CA THR A 84 -12.11 -1.20 5.46
C THR A 84 -11.55 -2.09 6.57
N VAL A 85 -11.91 -1.84 7.83
CA VAL A 85 -11.53 -2.69 8.97
C VAL A 85 -12.05 -4.12 8.77
N ARG A 86 -13.32 -4.28 8.39
CA ARG A 86 -13.91 -5.60 8.13
C ARG A 86 -13.23 -6.32 6.97
N TRP A 87 -12.88 -5.60 5.91
CA TRP A 87 -12.14 -6.16 4.78
C TRP A 87 -10.76 -6.66 5.21
N LEU A 88 -10.00 -5.86 5.96
CA LEU A 88 -8.68 -6.25 6.47
C LEU A 88 -8.76 -7.50 7.35
N GLN A 89 -9.73 -7.54 8.28
CA GLN A 89 -9.98 -8.71 9.15
C GLN A 89 -10.35 -9.96 8.34
N LYS A 90 -11.28 -9.83 7.39
CA LYS A 90 -11.73 -10.94 6.55
C LYS A 90 -10.57 -11.57 5.77
N HIS A 91 -9.64 -10.75 5.29
CA HIS A 91 -8.50 -11.19 4.48
C HIS A 91 -7.22 -11.46 5.32
N GLY A 92 -7.32 -11.47 6.65
CA GLY A 92 -6.24 -11.89 7.54
C GLY A 92 -5.07 -10.91 7.68
N PHE A 93 -5.30 -9.62 7.38
CA PHE A 93 -4.28 -8.60 7.54
C PHE A 93 -4.05 -8.24 9.02
N PRO A 94 -2.80 -8.12 9.49
CA PRO A 94 -2.51 -7.51 10.79
C PRO A 94 -2.82 -6.01 10.70
N ALA A 95 -3.43 -5.44 11.74
CA ALA A 95 -3.74 -4.02 11.81
C ALA A 95 -3.66 -3.52 13.26
N ASP A 96 -2.67 -2.67 13.55
CA ASP A 96 -2.57 -1.93 14.80
C ASP A 96 -3.41 -0.65 14.75
N GLN A 97 -3.48 -0.01 13.57
CA GLN A 97 -4.21 1.23 13.35
C GLN A 97 -4.79 1.27 11.93
N VAL A 98 -6.00 1.81 11.78
CA VAL A 98 -6.66 2.03 10.48
C VAL A 98 -7.23 3.43 10.45
N LEU A 99 -6.82 4.23 9.47
CA LEU A 99 -7.23 5.61 9.26
C LEU A 99 -7.78 5.76 7.84
N CYS A 100 -9.00 6.29 7.74
CA CYS A 100 -9.66 6.65 6.48
C CYS A 100 -10.04 8.13 6.51
N GLY A 101 -10.36 8.70 5.35
CA GLY A 101 -10.70 10.11 5.19
C GLY A 101 -9.48 11.02 5.06
N LEU A 102 -8.29 10.46 4.83
CA LEU A 102 -7.05 11.23 4.70
C LEU A 102 -6.81 11.63 3.25
N ASP A 103 -6.61 12.91 2.99
CA ASP A 103 -6.07 13.34 1.70
C ASP A 103 -4.56 13.04 1.62
N ARG A 104 -3.90 13.45 0.53
CA ARG A 104 -2.45 13.21 0.35
C ARG A 104 -1.63 13.89 1.45
N GLN A 105 -2.01 15.09 1.87
CA GLN A 105 -1.26 15.82 2.88
C GLN A 105 -1.41 15.13 4.24
N GLY A 106 -2.63 14.80 4.64
CA GLY A 106 -2.92 14.07 5.87
C GLY A 106 -2.24 12.70 5.90
N LYS A 107 -2.24 11.94 4.79
CA LYS A 107 -1.48 10.68 4.71
C LYS A 107 0.02 10.90 4.93
N ALA A 108 0.59 11.96 4.34
CA ALA A 108 2.00 12.28 4.51
C ALA A 108 2.34 12.72 5.95
N GLU A 109 1.51 13.55 6.57
CA GLU A 109 1.67 14.02 7.95
C GLU A 109 1.57 12.84 8.93
N VAL A 110 0.54 12.01 8.81
CA VAL A 110 0.40 10.79 9.62
C VAL A 110 1.63 9.89 9.47
N ALA A 111 2.06 9.60 8.23
CA ALA A 111 3.19 8.71 7.99
C ALA A 111 4.51 9.26 8.56
N THR A 112 4.77 10.57 8.43
CA THR A 112 6.09 11.16 8.72
C THR A 112 6.21 11.77 10.10
N GLN A 113 5.12 12.28 10.67
CA GLN A 113 5.12 13.01 11.94
C GLN A 113 4.47 12.21 13.06
N GLU A 114 3.27 11.67 12.85
CA GLU A 114 2.55 10.95 13.90
C GLU A 114 3.10 9.54 14.13
N LEU A 115 3.25 8.77 13.06
CA LEU A 115 3.77 7.41 13.11
C LEU A 115 5.30 7.36 13.07
N GLN A 116 5.92 8.38 12.46
CA GLN A 116 7.34 8.39 12.12
C GLN A 116 7.75 7.05 11.45
N ALA A 117 6.97 6.65 10.45
CA ALA A 117 7.04 5.33 9.85
C ALA A 117 8.42 5.07 9.25
N VAL A 118 8.97 3.88 9.53
CA VAL A 118 10.27 3.47 9.00
C VAL A 118 10.15 2.94 7.57
N ALA A 119 8.96 2.51 7.17
CA ALA A 119 8.62 2.16 5.80
C ALA A 119 7.20 2.61 5.46
N VAL A 120 6.99 3.04 4.22
CA VAL A 120 5.66 3.34 3.67
C VAL A 120 5.43 2.53 2.40
N PHE A 121 4.30 1.82 2.32
CA PHE A 121 3.82 1.17 1.10
C PHE A 121 2.75 2.02 0.43
N GLU A 122 2.95 2.37 -0.83
CA GLU A 122 2.10 3.35 -1.53
C GLU A 122 2.05 3.07 -3.03
N ASP A 123 1.01 3.55 -3.72
CA ASP A 123 0.90 3.50 -5.18
C ASP A 123 0.71 4.88 -5.83
N ASP A 124 0.14 5.85 -5.10
CA ASP A 124 -0.14 7.21 -5.60
C ASP A 124 1.17 7.93 -5.98
N PRO A 125 1.36 8.30 -7.26
CA PRO A 125 2.60 8.93 -7.69
C PRO A 125 2.85 10.32 -7.07
N VAL A 126 1.81 11.10 -6.79
CA VAL A 126 1.95 12.44 -6.20
C VAL A 126 2.36 12.33 -4.73
N LEU A 127 1.71 11.43 -3.98
CA LEU A 127 2.06 11.18 -2.58
C LEU A 127 3.43 10.52 -2.45
N ALA A 128 3.72 9.51 -3.28
CA ALA A 128 5.04 8.88 -3.34
C ALA A 128 6.13 9.92 -3.53
N ALA A 129 5.98 10.84 -4.50
CA ALA A 129 6.93 11.92 -4.74
C ALA A 129 7.13 12.83 -3.51
N ALA A 130 6.07 13.13 -2.75
CA ALA A 130 6.14 13.93 -1.53
C ALA A 130 6.83 13.20 -0.36
N LEU A 131 6.82 11.86 -0.37
CA LEU A 131 7.43 11.01 0.66
C LEU A 131 8.90 10.65 0.39
N LEU A 132 9.37 10.74 -0.86
CA LEU A 132 10.71 10.29 -1.33
C LEU A 132 11.88 10.65 -0.40
N ASN A 133 11.86 11.83 0.20
CA ASN A 133 12.94 12.33 1.07
C ASN A 133 12.53 12.48 2.54
N LYS A 134 11.34 12.00 2.91
CA LYS A 134 10.77 12.17 4.26
C LYS A 134 10.70 10.86 5.05
N VAL A 135 10.82 9.72 4.39
CA VAL A 135 10.76 8.40 5.03
C VAL A 135 12.05 7.61 4.78
N PRO A 136 12.44 6.69 5.69
CA PRO A 136 13.62 5.86 5.50
C PRO A 136 13.49 4.92 4.29
N ALA A 137 12.31 4.31 4.10
CA ALA A 137 12.02 3.43 2.96
C ALA A 137 10.62 3.71 2.38
N LEU A 138 10.54 3.87 1.06
CA LEU A 138 9.28 3.97 0.32
C LEU A 138 9.16 2.77 -0.63
N TRP A 139 8.21 1.90 -0.35
CA TRP A 139 7.86 0.75 -1.19
C TRP A 139 6.75 1.13 -2.16
N LEU A 140 7.11 1.37 -3.41
CA LEU A 140 6.19 1.84 -4.44
C LEU A 140 5.63 0.66 -5.24
N LYS A 141 4.33 0.39 -5.08
CA LYS A 141 3.65 -0.66 -5.86
C LYS A 141 3.64 -0.27 -7.34
N ASP A 142 4.21 -1.11 -8.20
CA ASP A 142 4.36 -0.78 -9.62
C ASP A 142 3.02 -0.75 -10.36
N TRP A 143 2.74 0.39 -10.99
CA TRP A 143 1.60 0.60 -11.88
C TRP A 143 1.98 1.43 -13.10
N PRO A 144 1.31 1.25 -14.27
CA PRO A 144 1.61 2.04 -15.46
C PRO A 144 1.59 3.56 -15.23
N TYR A 145 0.69 4.07 -14.37
CA TYR A 145 0.60 5.50 -14.07
C TYR A 145 1.72 6.05 -13.19
N ASN A 146 2.43 5.23 -12.40
CA ASN A 146 3.49 5.69 -11.50
C ASN A 146 4.91 5.30 -11.96
N ARG A 147 5.06 4.64 -13.12
CA ARG A 147 6.37 4.27 -13.70
C ARG A 147 7.25 5.45 -14.11
N LYS A 148 6.67 6.64 -14.22
CA LYS A 148 7.43 7.88 -14.44
C LYS A 148 8.17 8.35 -13.18
N LEU A 149 8.01 7.65 -12.04
CA LEU A 149 8.72 7.93 -10.81
C LEU A 149 9.95 7.04 -10.61
N PRO A 150 11.05 7.60 -10.09
CA PRO A 150 11.30 9.03 -9.95
C PRO A 150 11.38 9.71 -11.33
N ALA A 151 11.03 11.00 -11.43
CA ALA A 151 11.15 11.74 -12.68
C ALA A 151 12.61 11.73 -13.19
N GLY A 152 12.80 11.77 -14.51
CA GLY A 152 14.12 11.58 -15.16
C GLY A 152 15.23 12.55 -14.74
N LYS A 153 16.46 12.27 -15.20
CA LYS A 153 17.76 12.91 -14.86
C LYS A 153 17.68 14.40 -14.43
N GLY A 154 18.33 14.73 -13.30
CA GLY A 154 18.35 16.07 -12.67
C GLY A 154 17.55 16.17 -11.36
N ALA A 155 16.83 15.10 -11.09
CA ALA A 155 15.97 14.85 -9.97
C ALA A 155 16.83 14.63 -8.68
N ARG A 156 16.87 15.60 -7.75
CA ARG A 156 17.61 15.51 -6.47
C ARG A 156 16.89 14.54 -5.51
N TRP A 157 17.00 13.24 -5.73
CA TRP A 157 16.37 12.23 -4.88
C TRP A 157 17.36 11.12 -4.53
N ASN A 158 17.18 10.53 -3.36
CA ASN A 158 17.88 9.31 -2.99
C ASN A 158 17.12 8.11 -3.58
N ALA A 159 17.50 7.69 -4.78
CA ALA A 159 16.89 6.55 -5.47
C ALA A 159 17.00 5.23 -4.68
N GLU A 160 17.95 5.12 -3.75
CA GLU A 160 18.14 3.92 -2.92
C GLU A 160 17.02 3.74 -1.89
N ARG A 161 16.25 4.79 -1.58
CA ARG A 161 15.12 4.75 -0.63
C ARG A 161 13.81 4.33 -1.29
N VAL A 162 13.76 4.27 -2.61
CA VAL A 162 12.55 3.91 -3.37
C VAL A 162 12.68 2.50 -3.88
N ILE A 163 11.89 1.61 -3.31
CA ILE A 163 11.89 0.20 -3.66
C ILE A 163 10.60 -0.09 -4.42
N ARG A 164 10.72 -0.22 -5.74
CA ARG A 164 9.58 -0.55 -6.60
C ARG A 164 9.36 -2.06 -6.58
N PHE A 165 8.12 -2.48 -6.37
CA PHE A 165 7.76 -3.91 -6.39
C PHE A 165 6.52 -4.16 -7.24
N ARG A 166 6.50 -5.27 -7.98
CA ARG A 166 5.36 -5.66 -8.83
C ARG A 166 4.38 -6.57 -8.10
N ALA A 167 4.92 -7.44 -7.25
CA ALA A 167 4.16 -8.42 -6.48
C ALA A 167 4.67 -8.47 -5.04
N TRP A 168 3.78 -8.75 -4.08
CA TRP A 168 4.15 -8.83 -2.67
C TRP A 168 5.15 -9.95 -2.36
N SER A 169 5.25 -10.98 -3.22
CA SER A 169 6.32 -11.99 -3.14
C SER A 169 7.74 -11.41 -3.28
N GLU A 170 7.90 -10.28 -3.97
CA GLU A 170 9.20 -9.58 -4.06
C GLU A 170 9.57 -8.92 -2.73
N VAL A 171 8.58 -8.31 -2.06
CA VAL A 171 8.73 -7.72 -0.73
C VAL A 171 9.04 -8.82 0.28
N GLU A 172 8.27 -9.90 0.26
CA GLU A 172 8.49 -11.05 1.12
C GLU A 172 9.90 -11.62 0.98
N LYS A 173 10.35 -11.84 -0.26
CA LYS A 173 11.71 -12.32 -0.52
C LYS A 173 12.76 -11.36 0.07
N ALA A 174 12.56 -10.05 -0.04
CA ALA A 174 13.46 -9.07 0.55
C ALA A 174 13.48 -9.13 2.09
N VAL A 175 12.30 -9.28 2.72
CA VAL A 175 12.19 -9.45 4.19
C VAL A 175 12.90 -10.73 4.65
N VAL A 176 12.67 -11.84 3.97
CA VAL A 176 13.29 -13.13 4.30
C VAL A 176 14.81 -13.08 4.08
N THR A 177 15.28 -12.48 2.98
CA THR A 177 16.72 -12.44 2.66
C THR A 177 17.49 -11.52 3.62
N SER A 178 16.85 -10.46 4.13
CA SER A 178 17.45 -9.54 5.10
C SER A 178 17.42 -10.05 6.54
N ASN A 179 16.76 -11.18 6.80
CA ASN A 179 16.66 -11.79 8.13
C ASN A 179 17.11 -13.28 8.09
N PRO A 180 18.36 -13.58 8.47
CA PRO A 180 18.92 -14.95 8.39
C PRO A 180 18.13 -16.01 9.16
N ASP A 181 17.55 -15.65 10.32
CA ASP A 181 16.78 -16.58 11.14
C ASP A 181 15.46 -16.96 10.46
N LEU A 182 14.78 -15.98 9.86
CA LEU A 182 13.60 -16.24 9.02
C LEU A 182 13.93 -17.07 7.79
N ALA A 183 15.06 -16.79 7.12
CA ALA A 183 15.50 -17.57 5.97
C ALA A 183 15.70 -19.06 6.34
N ALA A 184 16.30 -19.33 7.50
CA ALA A 184 16.49 -20.68 8.01
C ALA A 184 15.17 -21.38 8.36
N LEU A 185 14.20 -20.66 8.93
CA LEU A 185 12.86 -21.19 9.27
C LEU A 185 12.04 -21.58 8.04
N ILE A 186 12.10 -20.79 6.98
CA ILE A 186 11.36 -21.04 5.73
C ILE A 186 12.03 -22.14 4.91
N GLY A 187 13.37 -22.16 4.86
CA GLY A 187 14.13 -23.22 4.17
C GLY A 187 13.81 -24.63 4.69
N LYS A 188 13.52 -24.77 6.00
CA LYS A 188 13.13 -26.04 6.62
C LYS A 188 11.69 -26.48 6.37
N LYS A 189 10.81 -25.61 5.85
CA LYS A 189 9.41 -25.96 5.51
C LYS A 189 9.26 -26.46 4.07
N GLY A 190 10.32 -26.44 3.28
CA GLY A 190 10.33 -26.83 1.86
C GLY A 190 11.03 -28.16 1.55
N GLU A 191 11.51 -28.89 2.58
CA GLU A 191 12.00 -30.28 2.50
C GLU A 191 10.95 -31.23 3.11
#